data_AF-A0A951JR21-F1
#
_entry.id   AF-A0A951JR21-F1
#
_cell.length_a   1.000
_cell.length_b   1.000
_cell.length_c   1.000
_cell.angle_alpha   90.00
_cell.angle_beta   90.00
_cell.angle_gamma   90.00
#
_symmetry.space_group_name_H-M   'P 1'
#
loop_
_entity.id
_entity.type
_entity.pdbx_description
1 polymer ?
#
loop_
_entity_poly.entity_id
_entity_poly.type
_entity_poly.pdbx_seq_one_letter_code
_entity_poly.pdbx_strand_id
1 'polypeptide(L)'
;MKFTVLPRVRGALRRGPALPALLAALALALAAAPLDAQAQSRGRTLPPARADTAGVRVCAGGDVTLGTNFDTTWVHTARGRLGRRVPALPPADSLLAPLRPLLADADVVLLNVEAAIGEGPIHRRKCAPGSTACFAFRSPVAAAGALRRVAPESAQVIGNVANNHARDDGDVGR
;
A
#
# COMPACT_ATOMS: atom_id res chain seq x y z
N MET A 1 11.77 -26.80 63.24
CA MET A 1 10.83 -26.61 62.12
C MET A 1 11.10 -27.67 61.08
N LYS A 2 10.08 -28.46 60.72
CA LYS A 2 10.17 -29.68 59.90
C LYS A 2 10.27 -29.33 58.41
N PHE A 3 11.28 -29.88 57.74
CA PHE A 3 11.33 -29.95 56.29
C PHE A 3 10.62 -31.23 55.84
N THR A 4 9.63 -31.10 54.96
CA THR A 4 9.01 -32.24 54.26
C THR A 4 9.41 -32.18 52.80
N VAL A 5 10.10 -33.22 52.37
CA VAL A 5 10.54 -33.48 50.99
C VAL A 5 9.37 -34.07 50.20
N LEU A 6 9.05 -33.51 49.03
CA LEU A 6 8.09 -34.09 48.08
C LEU A 6 8.81 -35.04 47.11
N PRO A 7 8.20 -36.17 46.72
CA PRO A 7 8.83 -37.15 45.84
C PRO A 7 8.87 -36.69 44.38
N ARG A 8 9.96 -37.05 43.69
CA ARG A 8 10.11 -36.94 42.23
C ARG A 8 9.23 -37.97 41.53
N VAL A 9 8.25 -37.49 40.75
CA VAL A 9 7.54 -38.31 39.77
C VAL A 9 8.42 -38.44 38.52
N ARG A 10 9.00 -39.63 38.29
CA ARG A 10 9.63 -39.98 37.00
C ARG A 10 8.54 -40.46 36.04
N GLY A 11 7.97 -39.55 35.26
CA GLY A 11 7.14 -39.89 34.12
C GLY A 11 8.00 -40.31 32.93
N ALA A 12 7.95 -41.58 32.55
CA ALA A 12 8.54 -42.07 31.31
C ALA A 12 7.73 -41.53 30.12
N LEU A 13 8.23 -40.49 29.46
CA LEU A 13 7.69 -40.02 28.18
C LEU A 13 8.01 -41.07 27.10
N ARG A 14 7.02 -41.93 26.81
CA ARG A 14 7.02 -42.77 25.61
C ARG A 14 7.00 -41.85 24.38
N ARG A 15 8.07 -41.89 23.57
CA ARG A 15 8.12 -41.25 22.26
C ARG A 15 7.19 -41.99 21.30
N GLY A 16 5.94 -41.55 21.21
CA GLY A 16 5.01 -42.00 20.17
C GLY A 16 5.36 -41.34 18.81
N PRO A 17 5.28 -42.08 17.69
CA PRO A 17 5.59 -41.56 16.36
C PRO A 17 4.39 -40.77 15.80
N ALA A 18 3.95 -39.72 16.49
CA ALA A 18 2.71 -39.01 16.12
C ALA A 18 2.86 -37.51 15.86
N LEU A 19 3.96 -36.87 16.30
CA LEU A 19 4.15 -35.43 16.07
C LEU A 19 4.29 -35.02 14.58
N PRO A 20 5.11 -35.71 13.75
CA PRO A 20 5.27 -35.29 12.35
C PRO A 20 3.99 -35.57 11.53
N ALA A 21 3.23 -36.61 11.89
CA ALA A 21 1.95 -36.91 11.24
C ALA A 21 0.87 -35.88 11.57
N LEU A 22 0.83 -35.39 12.83
CA LEU A 22 -0.12 -34.35 13.24
C LEU A 22 0.17 -33.01 12.54
N LEU A 23 1.45 -32.65 12.38
CA LEU A 23 1.87 -31.43 11.69
C LEU A 23 1.57 -31.48 10.18
N ALA A 24 1.74 -32.64 9.54
CA ALA A 24 1.40 -32.82 8.14
C ALA A 24 -0.12 -32.73 7.88
N ALA A 25 -0.94 -33.30 8.78
CA ALA A 25 -2.39 -33.18 8.69
C ALA A 25 -2.90 -31.73 8.88
N LEU A 26 -2.27 -30.96 9.77
CA LEU A 26 -2.60 -29.55 9.97
C LEU A 26 -2.24 -28.70 8.75
N ALA A 27 -1.10 -28.97 8.09
CA ALA A 27 -0.68 -28.27 6.88
C ALA A 27 -1.62 -28.52 5.68
N LEU A 28 -2.16 -29.74 5.52
CA LEU A 28 -3.17 -30.01 4.49
C LEU A 28 -4.52 -29.33 4.79
N ALA A 29 -4.92 -29.24 6.06
CA ALA A 29 -6.18 -28.59 6.43
C ALA A 29 -6.15 -27.06 6.20
N LEU A 30 -4.99 -26.42 6.38
CA LEU A 30 -4.79 -24.99 6.12
C LEU A 30 -4.67 -24.64 4.62
N ALA A 31 -4.26 -25.58 3.77
CA ALA A 31 -4.19 -25.37 2.32
C ALA A 31 -5.55 -25.54 1.61
N ALA A 32 -6.57 -26.08 2.29
CA ALA A 32 -7.87 -26.40 1.71
C ALA A 32 -8.95 -25.31 1.87
N ALA A 33 -8.66 -24.19 2.54
CA ALA A 33 -9.57 -23.04 2.63
C ALA A 33 -8.83 -21.78 2.15
N PRO A 34 -9.25 -21.09 1.05
CA PRO A 34 -10.65 -20.82 0.68
C PRO A 34 -10.90 -20.91 -0.85
N LEU A 35 -11.36 -22.06 -1.37
CA LEU A 35 -11.97 -22.11 -2.72
C LEU A 35 -13.49 -21.86 -2.68
N ASP A 36 -14.14 -22.07 -1.53
CA ASP A 36 -15.59 -21.92 -1.39
C ASP A 36 -16.06 -20.46 -1.33
N ALA A 37 -15.20 -19.52 -0.95
CA ALA A 37 -15.57 -18.11 -0.92
C ALA A 37 -15.83 -17.53 -2.33
N GLN A 38 -15.14 -18.04 -3.35
CA GLN A 38 -15.39 -17.65 -4.75
C GLN A 38 -16.60 -18.38 -5.37
N ALA A 39 -16.98 -19.55 -4.84
CA ALA A 39 -18.10 -20.33 -5.34
C ALA A 39 -19.47 -19.70 -5.00
N GLN A 40 -19.61 -19.09 -3.80
CA GLN A 40 -20.87 -18.47 -3.37
C GLN A 40 -21.22 -17.18 -4.13
N SER A 41 -20.26 -16.52 -4.78
CA SER A 41 -20.53 -15.33 -5.62
C SER A 41 -21.21 -15.67 -6.95
N ARG A 42 -21.21 -16.94 -7.39
CA ARG A 42 -21.70 -17.33 -8.73
C ARG A 42 -23.22 -17.53 -8.82
N GLY A 43 -23.94 -17.48 -7.71
CA GLY A 43 -25.36 -17.89 -7.66
C GLY A 43 -26.40 -16.78 -7.45
N ARG A 44 -26.00 -15.52 -7.23
CA ARG A 44 -26.97 -14.45 -6.99
C ARG A 44 -27.35 -13.76 -8.29
N THR A 45 -28.31 -14.34 -9.00
CA THR A 45 -28.95 -13.70 -10.17
C THR A 45 -29.75 -12.49 -9.68
N LEU A 46 -29.14 -11.31 -9.71
CA LEU A 46 -29.87 -10.06 -9.55
C LEU A 46 -30.83 -9.92 -10.75
N PRO A 47 -32.05 -9.34 -10.55
CA PRO A 47 -32.91 -8.99 -11.67
C PRO A 47 -32.09 -8.15 -12.67
N PRO A 48 -32.29 -8.31 -13.99
CA PRO A 48 -31.51 -7.58 -14.97
C PRO A 48 -31.72 -6.09 -14.71
N ALA A 49 -30.70 -5.45 -14.16
CA ALA A 49 -30.61 -4.01 -14.17
C ALA A 49 -30.78 -3.63 -15.65
N ARG A 50 -31.74 -2.73 -15.91
CA ARG A 50 -31.97 -2.18 -17.23
C ARG A 50 -30.61 -1.72 -17.75
N ALA A 51 -30.01 -2.50 -18.65
CA ALA A 51 -28.65 -2.29 -19.07
C ALA A 51 -28.65 -0.99 -19.87
N ASP A 52 -28.23 0.09 -19.22
CA ASP A 52 -27.70 1.21 -19.95
C ASP A 52 -26.53 0.64 -20.74
N THR A 53 -26.67 0.55 -22.06
CA THR A 53 -25.72 -0.14 -22.94
C THR A 53 -24.39 0.61 -23.06
N ALA A 54 -24.27 1.76 -22.41
CA ALA A 54 -23.00 2.42 -22.16
C ALA A 54 -22.24 1.64 -21.07
N GLY A 55 -21.37 0.72 -21.50
CA GLY A 55 -20.45 0.05 -20.57
C GLY A 55 -19.56 1.06 -19.84
N VAL A 56 -19.22 0.77 -18.59
CA VAL A 56 -18.32 1.61 -17.77
C VAL A 56 -16.86 1.22 -18.04
N ARG A 57 -16.02 2.18 -18.42
CA ARG A 57 -14.58 2.01 -18.58
C ARG A 57 -13.82 2.39 -17.31
N VAL A 58 -13.20 1.38 -16.70
CA VAL A 58 -12.37 1.53 -15.52
C VAL A 58 -10.89 1.43 -15.90
N CYS A 59 -10.10 2.44 -15.52
CA CYS A 59 -8.65 2.41 -15.61
C CYS A 59 -8.06 2.23 -14.21
N ALA A 60 -7.22 1.21 -14.01
CA ALA A 60 -6.51 1.00 -12.76
C ALA A 60 -5.02 1.23 -12.95
N GLY A 61 -4.46 2.14 -12.15
CA GLY A 61 -3.02 2.35 -12.02
C GLY A 61 -2.49 1.68 -10.74
N GLY A 62 -1.24 1.26 -10.78
CA GLY A 62 -0.53 0.75 -9.60
C GLY A 62 -0.10 1.88 -8.67
N ASP A 63 1.02 1.66 -7.98
CA ASP A 63 1.56 2.57 -6.98
C ASP A 63 2.01 3.90 -7.60
N VAL A 64 1.47 5.01 -7.10
CA VAL A 64 1.77 6.35 -7.59
C VAL A 64 2.52 7.14 -6.53
N THR A 65 3.73 7.55 -6.89
CA THR A 65 4.56 8.51 -6.14
C THR A 65 4.86 9.71 -7.04
N LEU A 66 4.45 10.92 -6.65
CA LEU A 66 4.65 12.14 -7.46
C LEU A 66 5.67 13.08 -6.81
N GLY A 67 6.93 12.79 -7.09
CA GLY A 67 8.06 13.52 -6.54
C GLY A 67 8.27 13.26 -5.04
N THR A 68 9.17 14.03 -4.43
CA THR A 68 9.48 13.96 -3.00
C THR A 68 9.83 15.33 -2.42
N ASN A 69 9.08 15.76 -1.40
CA ASN A 69 9.50 16.86 -0.52
C ASN A 69 10.29 16.35 0.69
N PHE A 70 10.66 15.07 0.68
CA PHE A 70 11.60 14.47 1.62
C PHE A 70 13.00 14.48 1.01
N ASP A 71 13.89 15.23 1.64
CA ASP A 71 15.30 15.44 1.25
C ASP A 71 15.54 15.93 -0.18
N THR A 72 15.49 17.25 -0.37
CA THR A 72 15.87 17.92 -1.62
C THR A 72 17.32 18.40 -1.61
N THR A 73 18.18 17.91 -0.70
CA THR A 73 19.56 18.40 -0.58
C THR A 73 20.40 18.08 -1.81
N TRP A 74 20.05 17.02 -2.55
CA TRP A 74 20.65 16.65 -3.83
C TRP A 74 20.67 17.80 -4.84
N VAL A 75 19.70 18.72 -4.76
CA VAL A 75 19.57 19.90 -5.62
C VAL A 75 20.78 20.81 -5.50
N HIS A 76 21.37 20.93 -4.31
CA HIS A 76 22.57 21.72 -4.10
C HIS A 76 23.77 21.13 -4.86
N THR A 77 23.93 19.82 -4.80
CA THR A 77 24.96 19.08 -5.56
C THR A 77 24.72 19.22 -7.06
N ALA A 78 23.48 19.06 -7.52
CA ALA A 78 23.13 19.20 -8.94
C ALA A 78 23.39 20.63 -9.46
N ARG A 79 23.01 21.65 -8.68
CA ARG A 79 23.29 23.06 -8.99
C ARG A 79 24.78 23.33 -9.11
N GLY A 80 25.58 22.83 -8.15
CA GLY A 80 27.03 23.02 -8.16
C GLY A 80 27.69 22.40 -9.40
N ARG A 81 27.24 21.20 -9.80
CA ARG A 81 27.76 20.52 -11.00
C ARG A 81 27.31 21.16 -12.32
N LEU A 82 26.07 21.63 -12.39
CA LEU A 82 25.48 22.12 -13.64
C LEU A 82 25.64 23.63 -13.83
N GLY A 83 26.13 24.38 -12.84
CA GLY A 83 26.32 25.84 -12.91
C GLY A 83 25.02 26.63 -13.08
N ARG A 84 23.85 26.00 -12.87
CA ARG A 84 22.53 26.62 -13.03
C ARG A 84 21.55 26.17 -11.95
N ARG A 85 20.48 26.94 -11.74
CA ARG A 85 19.39 26.51 -10.86
C ARG A 85 18.74 25.23 -11.41
N VAL A 86 18.47 24.30 -10.50
CA VAL A 86 17.77 23.04 -10.74
C VAL A 86 16.58 23.01 -9.80
N PRO A 87 15.33 22.89 -10.28
CA PRO A 87 14.19 22.70 -9.39
C PRO A 87 14.30 21.35 -8.69
N ALA A 88 13.86 21.30 -7.43
CA ALA A 88 13.90 20.07 -6.63
C ALA A 88 13.02 18.95 -7.17
N LEU A 89 11.94 19.31 -7.85
CA LEU A 89 11.05 18.36 -8.51
C LEU A 89 10.44 19.06 -9.72
N PRO A 90 10.16 18.33 -10.81
CA PRO A 90 9.21 18.81 -11.80
C PRO A 90 7.81 18.95 -11.16
N PRO A 91 6.95 19.86 -11.68
CA PRO A 91 5.55 19.95 -11.23
C PRO A 91 4.83 18.61 -11.39
N ALA A 92 3.98 18.24 -10.43
CA ALA A 92 3.26 16.96 -10.47
C ALA A 92 2.41 16.79 -11.74
N ASP A 93 1.75 17.87 -12.21
CA ASP A 93 1.00 17.86 -13.48
C ASP A 93 1.88 17.51 -14.68
N SER A 94 3.16 17.91 -14.69
CA SER A 94 4.08 17.61 -15.80
C SER A 94 4.50 16.14 -15.84
N LEU A 95 4.58 15.48 -14.68
CA LEU A 95 4.84 14.04 -14.58
C LEU A 95 3.66 13.21 -15.08
N LEU A 96 2.43 13.71 -14.84
CA LEU A 96 1.20 13.04 -15.20
C LEU A 96 0.71 13.34 -16.63
N ALA A 97 1.14 14.46 -17.22
CA ALA A 97 0.69 14.88 -18.55
C ALA A 97 0.78 13.78 -19.63
N PRO A 98 1.86 12.97 -19.70
CA PRO A 98 1.95 11.89 -20.69
C PRO A 98 0.92 10.77 -20.51
N LEU A 99 0.32 10.63 -19.32
CA LEU A 99 -0.67 9.59 -19.03
C LEU A 99 -2.09 9.98 -19.42
N ARG A 100 -2.38 11.28 -19.56
CA ARG A 100 -3.73 11.79 -19.85
C ARG A 100 -4.37 11.15 -21.08
N PRO A 101 -3.67 10.95 -22.21
CA PRO A 101 -4.27 10.31 -23.38
C PRO A 101 -4.74 8.86 -23.13
N LEU A 102 -4.11 8.14 -22.21
CA LEU A 102 -4.49 6.76 -21.87
C LEU A 102 -5.79 6.69 -21.04
N LEU A 103 -6.14 7.80 -20.39
CA LEU A 103 -7.29 7.95 -19.49
C LEU A 103 -8.40 8.79 -20.11
N ALA A 104 -8.27 9.20 -21.38
CA ALA A 104 -9.14 10.18 -22.03
C ALA A 104 -10.61 9.74 -22.15
N ASP A 105 -10.85 8.44 -22.13
CA ASP A 105 -12.14 7.76 -22.23
C ASP A 105 -12.46 6.95 -20.96
N ALA A 106 -11.82 7.25 -19.83
CA ALA A 106 -12.13 6.60 -18.56
C ALA A 106 -13.39 7.21 -17.93
N ASP A 107 -14.24 6.36 -17.36
CA ASP A 107 -15.32 6.78 -16.47
C ASP A 107 -14.85 6.78 -15.02
N VAL A 108 -13.99 5.82 -14.67
CA VAL A 108 -13.40 5.69 -13.33
C VAL A 108 -11.90 5.44 -13.45
N VAL A 109 -11.12 6.14 -12.65
CA VAL A 109 -9.69 5.91 -12.49
C VAL A 109 -9.39 5.52 -11.04
N LEU A 110 -8.84 4.33 -10.85
CA LEU A 110 -8.40 3.82 -9.55
C LEU A 110 -6.88 3.93 -9.44
N LEU A 111 -6.38 4.56 -8.39
CA LEU A 111 -4.94 4.78 -8.17
C LEU A 111 -4.56 4.34 -6.75
N ASN A 112 -3.46 3.58 -6.62
CA ASN A 112 -2.85 3.36 -5.33
C ASN A 112 -1.91 4.52 -5.00
N VAL A 113 -2.33 5.43 -4.12
CA VAL A 113 -1.54 6.60 -3.70
C VAL A 113 -0.54 6.13 -2.64
N GLU A 114 0.71 5.97 -3.06
CA GLU A 114 1.77 5.38 -2.24
C GLU A 114 2.41 6.41 -1.31
N ALA A 115 2.42 7.69 -1.68
CA ALA A 115 3.06 8.73 -0.89
C ALA A 115 2.08 9.46 0.03
N ALA A 116 2.53 9.79 1.25
CA ALA A 116 1.82 10.75 2.08
C ALA A 116 1.91 12.16 1.46
N ILE A 117 0.75 12.72 1.12
CA ILE A 117 0.64 14.05 0.51
C ILE A 117 0.50 15.09 1.63
N GLY A 118 1.44 16.02 1.69
CA GLY A 118 1.40 17.07 2.72
C GLY A 118 2.64 17.95 2.72
N GLU A 119 2.69 18.83 3.72
CA GLU A 119 3.83 19.70 4.00
C GLU A 119 4.48 19.31 5.34
N GLY A 120 5.61 19.96 5.64
CA GLY A 120 6.29 19.77 6.92
C GLY A 120 7.24 18.57 6.97
N PRO A 121 7.98 18.43 8.08
CA PRO A 121 8.98 17.38 8.27
C PRO A 121 8.32 16.01 8.42
N ILE A 122 9.08 14.96 8.13
CA ILE A 122 8.60 13.59 8.39
C ILE A 122 8.32 13.40 9.88
N HIS A 123 7.21 12.73 10.15
CA HIS A 123 6.83 12.38 11.50
C HIS A 123 7.89 11.47 12.15
N ARG A 124 8.41 11.89 13.31
CA ARG A 124 9.52 11.20 14.02
C ARG A 124 9.24 9.72 14.35
N ARG A 125 7.99 9.29 14.35
CA ARG A 125 7.58 7.90 14.60
C ARG A 125 7.64 6.99 13.36
N LYS A 126 7.72 7.51 12.13
CA LYS A 126 7.79 6.67 10.92
C LYS A 126 9.14 5.95 10.83
N CYS A 127 10.23 6.66 11.13
CA CYS A 127 11.59 6.11 11.13
C CYS A 127 12.13 6.03 12.55
N ALA A 128 12.52 4.83 13.00
CA ALA A 128 13.20 4.67 14.28
C ALA A 128 14.55 5.43 14.29
N PRO A 129 14.96 6.00 15.44
CA PRO A 129 16.30 6.61 15.57
C PRO A 129 17.40 5.64 15.15
N GLY A 130 18.32 6.10 14.29
CA GLY A 130 19.43 5.29 13.79
C GLY A 130 19.06 4.26 12.72
N SER A 131 17.82 4.23 12.24
CA SER A 131 17.45 3.35 11.12
C SER A 131 18.22 3.73 9.85
N THR A 132 18.90 2.75 9.27
CA THR A 132 19.56 2.86 7.96
C THR A 132 18.65 2.41 6.81
N ALA A 133 17.48 1.86 7.12
CA ALA A 133 16.49 1.37 6.17
C ALA A 133 15.10 1.89 6.55
N CYS A 134 14.87 3.18 6.30
CA CYS A 134 13.55 3.78 6.41
C CYS A 134 13.10 4.34 5.06
N PHE A 135 12.01 3.80 4.53
CA PHE A 135 11.40 4.25 3.29
C PHE A 135 10.11 4.98 3.65
N ALA A 136 10.18 6.30 3.60
CA ALA A 136 9.02 7.17 3.73
C ALA A 136 8.86 7.94 2.42
N PHE A 137 7.73 7.69 1.75
CA PHE A 137 7.35 8.35 0.53
C PHE A 137 6.47 9.54 0.86
N ARG A 138 6.92 10.69 0.40
CA ARG A 138 6.26 11.96 0.62
C ARG A 138 6.00 12.62 -0.71
N SER A 139 4.89 13.33 -0.84
CA SER A 139 4.60 14.12 -2.03
C SER A 139 4.12 15.52 -1.62
N PRO A 140 4.47 16.55 -2.41
CA PRO A 140 3.99 17.91 -2.15
C PRO A 140 2.45 17.97 -2.30
N VAL A 141 1.81 18.92 -1.61
CA VAL A 141 0.33 19.12 -1.66
C VAL A 141 -0.21 19.23 -3.08
N ALA A 142 0.58 19.84 -3.99
CA ALA A 142 0.23 19.95 -5.41
C ALA A 142 -0.04 18.59 -6.10
N ALA A 143 0.50 17.48 -5.57
CA ALA A 143 0.26 16.13 -6.09
C ALA A 143 -1.22 15.73 -6.02
N ALA A 144 -1.94 16.07 -4.94
CA ALA A 144 -3.36 15.75 -4.81
C ALA A 144 -4.20 16.40 -5.93
N GLY A 145 -3.93 17.70 -6.18
CA GLY A 145 -4.58 18.43 -7.26
C GLY A 145 -4.25 17.84 -8.65
N ALA A 146 -2.99 17.48 -8.88
CA ALA A 146 -2.57 16.88 -10.14
C ALA A 146 -3.20 15.50 -10.38
N LEU A 147 -3.26 14.64 -9.35
CA LEU A 147 -3.93 13.34 -9.40
C LEU A 147 -5.41 13.50 -9.73
N ARG A 148 -6.10 14.46 -9.11
CA ARG A 148 -7.52 14.71 -9.38
C ARG A 148 -7.79 15.13 -10.83
N ARG A 149 -6.82 15.78 -11.48
CA ARG A 149 -6.91 16.29 -12.86
C ARG A 149 -6.17 15.40 -13.88
N VAL A 150 -5.81 14.17 -13.51
CA VAL A 150 -5.11 13.26 -14.43
C VAL A 150 -6.04 12.69 -15.51
N ALA A 151 -7.34 12.65 -15.22
CA ALA A 151 -8.38 12.18 -16.12
C ALA A 151 -9.31 13.34 -16.52
N PRO A 152 -10.16 13.17 -17.55
CA PRO A 152 -11.19 14.15 -17.89
C PRO A 152 -12.10 14.48 -16.70
N GLU A 153 -12.71 15.66 -16.70
CA GLU A 153 -13.59 16.10 -15.60
C GLU A 153 -14.83 15.21 -15.44
N SER A 154 -15.25 14.52 -16.50
CA SER A 154 -16.33 13.53 -16.47
C SER A 154 -15.96 12.23 -15.76
N ALA A 155 -14.67 11.96 -15.57
CA ALA A 155 -14.17 10.74 -14.93
C ALA A 155 -14.08 10.91 -13.41
N GLN A 156 -14.43 9.86 -12.66
CA GLN A 156 -14.20 9.81 -11.22
C GLN A 156 -12.81 9.25 -10.91
N VAL A 157 -11.93 10.08 -10.36
CA VAL A 157 -10.63 9.62 -9.83
C VAL A 157 -10.79 9.24 -8.35
N ILE A 158 -10.42 8.00 -8.02
CA ILE A 158 -10.41 7.42 -6.67
C ILE A 158 -8.99 7.00 -6.34
N GLY A 159 -8.41 7.63 -5.31
CA GLY A 159 -7.12 7.26 -4.76
C GLY A 159 -7.31 6.45 -3.47
N ASN A 160 -6.84 5.20 -3.43
CA ASN A 160 -6.70 4.46 -2.18
C ASN A 160 -5.29 4.68 -1.62
N VAL A 161 -5.16 4.87 -0.31
CA VAL A 161 -3.84 4.99 0.31
C VAL A 161 -3.21 3.61 0.41
N ALA A 162 -1.95 3.49 -0.01
CA ALA A 162 -1.22 2.24 0.07
C ALA A 162 -1.02 1.78 1.52
N ASN A 163 -1.32 0.51 1.80
CA ASN A 163 -1.40 0.02 3.18
C ASN A 163 -0.05 0.08 3.93
N ASN A 164 1.06 -0.05 3.22
CA ASN A 164 2.44 -0.09 3.71
C ASN A 164 3.01 1.31 3.93
N HIS A 165 2.39 2.33 3.32
CA HIS A 165 2.78 3.74 3.43
C HIS A 165 1.72 4.65 4.08
N ALA A 166 0.60 4.09 4.53
CA ALA A 166 -0.46 4.81 5.25
C ALA A 166 0.00 5.50 6.56
N ARG A 167 1.24 5.30 7.00
CA ARG A 167 1.79 5.99 8.18
C ARG A 167 3.02 6.83 7.87
N ASP A 168 3.22 7.21 6.62
CA ASP A 168 4.37 8.01 6.21
C ASP A 168 4.32 9.45 6.76
N ASP A 169 3.12 9.92 7.11
CA ASP A 169 2.93 11.15 7.91
C ASP A 169 2.73 10.88 9.42
N GLY A 170 3.01 9.66 9.88
CA GLY A 170 2.71 9.24 11.25
C GLY A 170 1.22 9.00 11.47
N ASP A 171 0.75 9.27 12.69
CA ASP A 171 -0.62 8.92 13.10
C ASP A 171 -1.70 9.80 12.46
N VAL A 172 -1.34 10.99 11.98
CA VAL A 172 -2.26 11.89 11.26
C VAL A 172 -2.57 11.40 9.84
N GLY A 173 -1.73 10.53 9.27
CA GLY A 173 -1.95 9.93 7.94
C GLY A 173 -2.78 8.66 7.96
N ARG A 174 -3.23 8.20 9.14
CA ARG A 174 -3.87 6.90 9.35
C ARG A 174 -5.37 6.90 9.07
#